data_AF-A0A522UC77-F1
#
_entry.id   AF-A0A522UC77-F1
#
_cell.length_a   1.000
_cell.length_b   1.000
_cell.length_c   1.000
_cell.angle_alpha   90.00
_cell.angle_beta   90.00
_cell.angle_gamma   90.00
#
_symmetry.space_group_name_H-M   'P 1'
#
loop_
_entity.id
_entity.type
_entity.pdbx_description
1 polymer ?
#
loop_
_entity_poly.entity_id
_entity_poly.type
_entity_poly.pdbx_seq_one_letter_code
_entity_poly.pdbx_strand_id
1 'polypeptide(L)'
;MSKHKKKSREEGLHEVIKEISIEDDPYWKVGGVHMDAHRVGRFLDKFERFEEKHPEWTDELLGGAPTFYCVLGVPKGTGKDEVKKAYDSKLTFSSYHQYILDKALDVLSDPKLQKEYDELLFVFEQMTKCMPPWEKNEMIRIHSLRINAEKEFVRMRPLLPRYRTYIDFYINGMPDLYEIAGLDNNSSIQEIKKPCDSGSDLYKKILEILGNTTSREEYDFVMRFMLKFGDKSEIEKRMNRKKRWEGLDKNLFEKTVLFGLCNSEEMEKFKKRLYEILKSNQDWLQYLPPNKETFFSTLGIDKNSLPDDKKEIEKVIREKYRTLEKTPKINLAYSVLKNASQREDYLYLMQNVDILNAIQKIFLDDEPVVTPEKIRKGKKKKSSKQTMSYEQKTLDDLFMEIVGNILKKMNKGQGKR
;
A
#
# COMPACT_ATOMS: atom_id res chain seq x y z
N MET A 1 24.63 48.97 -1.71
CA MET A 1 23.42 48.35 -2.31
C MET A 1 23.66 46.86 -2.47
N SER A 2 23.10 46.04 -1.57
CA SER A 2 23.26 44.58 -1.55
C SER A 2 22.14 43.94 -2.39
N LYS A 3 22.49 43.12 -3.39
CA LYS A 3 21.55 42.28 -4.14
C LYS A 3 21.62 40.86 -3.59
N HIS A 4 20.69 40.52 -2.68
CA HIS A 4 20.42 39.14 -2.33
C HIS A 4 19.74 38.42 -3.50
N LYS A 5 20.49 37.54 -4.19
CA LYS A 5 19.93 36.51 -5.05
C LYS A 5 19.22 35.48 -4.17
N LYS A 6 17.89 35.41 -4.26
CA LYS A 6 17.09 34.28 -3.76
C LYS A 6 17.59 33.01 -4.47
N LYS A 7 18.17 32.09 -3.69
CA LYS A 7 18.33 30.68 -4.11
C LYS A 7 16.93 30.15 -4.41
N SER A 8 16.69 29.74 -5.66
CA SER A 8 15.59 28.88 -6.02
C SER A 8 15.72 27.61 -5.19
N ARG A 9 14.63 27.27 -4.50
CA ARG A 9 14.45 26.02 -3.78
C ARG A 9 14.38 24.94 -4.85
N GLU A 10 15.49 24.22 -5.06
CA GLU A 10 15.45 22.97 -5.82
C GLU A 10 14.50 22.03 -5.07
N GLU A 11 13.37 21.78 -5.72
CA GLU A 11 12.41 20.74 -5.35
C GLU A 11 13.17 19.41 -5.30
N GLY A 12 13.04 18.72 -4.16
CA GLY A 12 13.70 17.45 -3.88
C GLY A 12 13.19 16.34 -4.78
N LEU A 13 13.70 16.29 -6.00
CA LEU A 13 13.43 15.24 -6.98
C LEU A 13 14.76 14.61 -7.40
N HIS A 14 14.78 13.28 -7.30
CA HIS A 14 15.83 12.37 -7.76
C HIS A 14 17.09 12.27 -6.90
N GLU A 15 16.94 11.98 -5.61
CA GLU A 15 17.78 10.90 -5.10
C GLU A 15 17.19 9.60 -5.63
N VAL A 16 17.73 9.16 -6.78
CA VAL A 16 17.84 7.74 -7.08
C VAL A 16 18.32 7.13 -5.78
N ILE A 17 17.41 6.44 -5.08
CA ILE A 17 17.72 5.67 -3.89
C ILE A 17 18.98 4.91 -4.26
N LYS A 18 20.11 5.25 -3.62
CA LYS A 18 21.33 4.47 -3.77
C LYS A 18 20.91 3.04 -3.49
N GLU A 19 20.80 2.26 -4.55
CA GLU A 19 20.56 0.83 -4.48
C GLU A 19 21.61 0.33 -3.50
N ILE A 20 21.18 -0.03 -2.28
CA ILE A 20 21.95 -0.98 -1.50
C ILE A 20 22.02 -2.16 -2.45
N SER A 21 23.19 -2.38 -3.02
CA SER A 21 23.38 -3.42 -4.01
C SER A 21 23.06 -4.71 -3.28
N ILE A 22 21.86 -5.24 -3.50
CA ILE A 22 21.56 -6.66 -3.35
C ILE A 22 22.26 -7.32 -4.55
N GLU A 23 23.51 -6.95 -4.84
CA GLU A 23 24.35 -7.69 -5.75
C GLU A 23 24.57 -9.05 -5.09
N ASP A 24 24.67 -10.05 -5.97
CA ASP A 24 24.70 -11.48 -5.69
C ASP A 24 25.36 -11.82 -4.34
N ASP A 25 24.69 -12.64 -3.52
CA ASP A 25 25.16 -13.00 -2.18
C ASP A 25 26.65 -13.41 -2.22
N PRO A 26 27.56 -12.52 -1.80
CA PRO A 26 28.98 -12.69 -2.09
C PRO A 26 29.61 -13.77 -1.18
N TYR A 27 28.86 -14.20 -0.17
CA TYR A 27 29.29 -15.14 0.84
C TYR A 27 28.70 -16.54 0.59
N TRP A 28 27.66 -16.65 -0.24
CA TRP A 28 27.13 -17.93 -0.71
C TRP A 28 27.93 -18.46 -1.91
N LYS A 29 29.07 -19.08 -1.62
CA LYS A 29 29.98 -19.60 -2.66
C LYS A 29 29.82 -21.09 -2.84
N VAL A 30 29.59 -21.51 -4.08
CA VAL A 30 29.53 -22.92 -4.46
C VAL A 30 30.75 -23.28 -5.30
N GLY A 31 31.50 -24.28 -4.86
CA GLY A 31 32.81 -24.63 -5.43
C GLY A 31 32.74 -24.98 -6.91
N GLY A 32 33.34 -24.16 -7.78
CA GLY A 32 33.21 -24.24 -9.24
C GLY A 32 33.75 -25.50 -9.91
N VAL A 33 34.71 -26.20 -9.28
CA VAL A 33 35.38 -27.39 -9.84
C VAL A 33 34.93 -28.63 -9.08
N HIS A 34 34.46 -29.64 -9.81
CA HIS A 34 34.14 -30.94 -9.21
C HIS A 34 35.42 -31.64 -8.73
N MET A 35 35.42 -32.10 -7.48
CA MET A 35 36.53 -32.81 -6.87
C MET A 35 36.05 -34.13 -6.27
N ASP A 36 36.92 -35.13 -6.31
CA ASP A 36 36.72 -36.40 -5.61
C ASP A 36 36.53 -36.18 -4.10
N ALA A 37 35.56 -36.86 -3.50
CA ALA A 37 35.24 -36.79 -2.08
C ALA A 37 36.47 -37.03 -1.18
N HIS A 38 37.40 -37.91 -1.57
CA HIS A 38 38.62 -38.17 -0.81
C HIS A 38 39.51 -36.93 -0.67
N ARG A 39 39.46 -35.99 -1.62
CA ARG A 39 40.25 -34.75 -1.58
C ARG A 39 39.62 -33.68 -0.67
N VAL A 40 38.34 -33.81 -0.37
CA VAL A 40 37.58 -32.89 0.49
C VAL A 40 37.11 -33.53 1.80
N GLY A 41 37.52 -34.78 2.09
CA GLY A 41 37.05 -35.56 3.25
C GLY A 41 37.08 -34.81 4.58
N ARG A 42 38.19 -34.11 4.89
CA ARG A 42 38.29 -33.31 6.13
C ARG A 42 37.22 -32.22 6.26
N PHE A 43 36.70 -31.73 5.13
CA PHE A 43 35.63 -30.73 5.09
C PHE A 43 34.25 -31.38 5.18
N LEU A 44 34.09 -32.60 4.67
CA LEU A 44 32.87 -33.40 4.89
C LEU A 44 32.69 -33.69 6.38
N ASP A 45 33.71 -34.25 7.06
CA ASP A 45 33.68 -34.53 8.51
C ASP A 45 33.46 -33.26 9.35
N LYS A 46 33.85 -32.10 8.82
CA LYS A 46 33.65 -30.82 9.49
C LYS A 46 32.25 -30.27 9.25
N PHE A 47 31.69 -30.47 8.06
CA PHE A 47 30.33 -30.10 7.74
C PHE A 47 29.34 -30.95 8.54
N GLU A 48 29.56 -32.27 8.67
CA GLU A 48 28.73 -33.15 9.51
C GLU A 48 28.68 -32.67 10.97
N ARG A 49 29.80 -32.20 11.53
CA ARG A 49 29.82 -31.59 12.86
C ARG A 49 29.01 -30.29 12.96
N PHE A 50 28.91 -29.53 11.87
CA PHE A 50 28.00 -28.39 11.81
C PHE A 50 26.54 -28.82 11.67
N GLU A 51 26.24 -29.90 10.93
CA GLU A 51 24.89 -30.47 10.86
C GLU A 51 24.41 -30.95 12.23
N GLU A 52 25.29 -31.55 13.03
CA GLU A 52 24.96 -31.95 14.41
C GLU A 52 24.73 -30.76 15.34
N LYS A 53 25.55 -29.72 15.23
CA LYS A 53 25.54 -28.57 16.15
C LYS A 53 24.52 -27.50 15.79
N HIS A 54 24.36 -27.23 14.50
CA HIS A 54 23.57 -26.16 13.90
C HIS A 54 22.81 -26.67 12.66
N PRO A 55 21.95 -27.70 12.80
CA PRO A 55 21.28 -28.37 11.67
C PRO A 55 20.51 -27.39 10.78
N GLU A 56 19.90 -26.38 11.39
CA GLU A 56 19.10 -25.40 10.66
C GLU A 56 19.96 -24.52 9.73
N TRP A 57 21.21 -24.22 10.10
CA TRP A 57 22.10 -23.40 9.25
C TRP A 57 22.55 -24.18 8.02
N THR A 58 22.87 -25.46 8.21
CA THR A 58 23.31 -26.36 7.13
C THR A 58 22.16 -26.67 6.19
N ASP A 59 20.98 -26.98 6.73
CA ASP A 59 19.77 -27.25 5.94
C ASP A 59 19.35 -26.04 5.10
N GLU A 60 19.42 -24.83 5.69
CA GLU A 60 19.11 -23.60 4.97
C GLU A 60 20.10 -23.36 3.82
N LEU A 61 21.41 -23.52 4.04
CA LEU A 61 22.43 -23.36 2.99
C LEU A 61 22.27 -24.38 1.85
N LEU A 62 22.06 -25.66 2.19
CA LEU A 62 21.82 -26.74 1.22
C LEU A 62 20.48 -26.58 0.48
N GLY A 63 19.49 -26.00 1.15
CA GLY A 63 18.21 -25.59 0.56
C GLY A 63 18.29 -24.33 -0.30
N GLY A 64 19.49 -23.79 -0.55
CA GLY A 64 19.72 -22.59 -1.34
C GLY A 64 19.24 -21.31 -0.67
N ALA A 65 19.17 -21.25 0.67
CA ALA A 65 18.90 -19.99 1.35
C ALA A 65 20.07 -19.01 1.17
N PRO A 66 19.80 -17.70 1.06
CA PRO A 66 20.84 -16.69 1.18
C PRO A 66 21.48 -16.70 2.57
N THR A 67 22.73 -16.27 2.65
CA THR A 67 23.46 -16.13 3.90
C THR A 67 22.80 -15.11 4.81
N PHE A 68 23.03 -15.23 6.12
CA PHE A 68 22.50 -14.25 7.09
C PHE A 68 22.95 -12.81 6.80
N TYR A 69 24.15 -12.64 6.22
CA TYR A 69 24.64 -11.36 5.75
C TYR A 69 23.78 -10.80 4.60
N CYS A 70 23.46 -11.63 3.60
CA CYS A 70 22.59 -11.23 2.49
C CYS A 70 21.14 -10.99 2.92
N VAL A 71 20.62 -11.85 3.82
CA VAL A 71 19.28 -11.73 4.39
C VAL A 71 19.07 -10.35 5.02
N LEU A 72 19.99 -9.92 5.88
CA LEU A 72 19.93 -8.59 6.51
C LEU A 72 20.46 -7.47 5.61
N GLY A 73 21.24 -7.79 4.57
CA GLY A 73 21.86 -6.80 3.68
C GLY A 73 23.03 -6.07 4.34
N VAL A 74 23.86 -6.78 5.12
CA VAL A 74 25.00 -6.22 5.86
C VAL A 74 26.30 -6.95 5.49
N PRO A 75 27.44 -6.25 5.38
CA PRO A 75 28.73 -6.88 5.14
C PRO A 75 29.28 -7.60 6.38
N LYS A 76 30.28 -8.46 6.18
CA LYS A 76 31.08 -9.03 7.28
C LYS A 76 31.74 -7.92 8.11
N GLY A 77 31.80 -8.11 9.43
CA GLY A 77 32.39 -7.13 10.36
C GLY A 77 31.45 -5.97 10.74
N THR A 78 30.20 -5.99 10.29
CA THR A 78 29.17 -5.04 10.71
C THR A 78 28.93 -5.13 12.22
N GLY A 79 28.87 -3.98 12.89
CA GLY A 79 28.66 -3.91 14.33
C GLY A 79 27.22 -4.27 14.74
N LYS A 80 27.04 -4.75 15.98
CA LYS A 80 25.74 -5.18 16.53
C LYS A 80 24.61 -4.17 16.33
N ASP A 81 24.88 -2.88 16.52
CA ASP A 81 23.86 -1.83 16.37
C ASP A 81 23.38 -1.67 14.93
N GLU A 82 24.28 -1.84 13.95
CA GLU A 82 23.97 -1.76 12.53
C GLU A 82 23.23 -3.02 12.05
N VAL A 83 23.62 -4.20 12.55
CA VAL A 83 22.89 -5.46 12.33
C VAL A 83 21.44 -5.33 12.82
N LYS A 84 21.24 -4.77 14.02
CA LYS A 84 19.91 -4.56 14.57
C LYS A 84 19.06 -3.60 13.73
N LYS A 85 19.64 -2.48 13.28
CA LYS A 85 18.94 -1.54 12.38
C LYS A 85 18.52 -2.19 11.06
N ALA A 86 19.39 -3.04 10.50
CA ALA A 86 19.09 -3.78 9.28
C ALA A 86 17.94 -4.79 9.48
N TYR A 87 17.97 -5.52 10.60
CA TYR A 87 16.88 -6.40 11.02
C TYR A 87 15.54 -5.65 11.16
N ASP A 88 15.52 -4.52 11.89
CA ASP A 88 14.28 -3.75 12.11
C ASP A 88 13.69 -3.26 10.76
N SER A 89 14.56 -2.88 9.80
CA SER A 89 14.14 -2.52 8.45
C SER A 89 13.55 -3.70 7.67
N LYS A 90 14.15 -4.90 7.77
CA LYS A 90 13.72 -6.11 7.07
C LYS A 90 12.44 -6.70 7.66
N LEU A 91 12.25 -6.60 8.98
CA LEU A 91 11.06 -7.06 9.68
C LEU A 91 9.79 -6.37 9.17
N THR A 92 9.91 -5.11 8.74
CA THR A 92 8.77 -4.34 8.21
C THR A 92 8.34 -4.84 6.84
N PHE A 93 9.28 -5.18 5.95
CA PHE A 93 8.97 -5.57 4.57
C PHE A 93 10.14 -6.34 3.92
N SER A 94 10.02 -7.67 3.87
CA SER A 94 10.98 -8.59 3.26
C SER A 94 10.27 -9.83 2.71
N SER A 95 10.89 -10.47 1.71
CA SER A 95 10.48 -11.77 1.20
C SER A 95 10.84 -12.93 2.12
N TYR A 96 11.79 -12.72 3.05
CA TYR A 96 12.24 -13.76 3.97
C TYR A 96 11.26 -13.93 5.13
N HIS A 97 11.10 -15.17 5.56
CA HIS A 97 10.31 -15.46 6.75
C HIS A 97 10.96 -14.88 8.01
N GLN A 98 10.14 -14.45 8.96
CA GLN A 98 10.61 -13.85 10.20
C GLN A 98 11.61 -14.73 10.96
N TYR A 99 11.42 -16.05 11.00
CA TYR A 99 12.37 -16.95 11.67
C TYR A 99 13.79 -16.88 11.08
N ILE A 100 13.95 -16.59 9.78
CA ILE A 100 15.26 -16.43 9.14
C ILE A 100 15.86 -15.09 9.56
N LEU A 101 15.05 -14.03 9.64
CA LEU A 101 15.47 -12.72 10.11
C LEU A 101 15.95 -12.78 11.56
N ASP A 102 15.19 -13.47 12.42
CA ASP A 102 15.50 -13.65 13.85
C ASP A 102 16.85 -14.38 14.02
N LYS A 103 17.04 -15.49 13.31
CA LYS A 103 18.33 -16.22 13.32
C LYS A 103 19.48 -15.38 12.80
N ALA A 104 19.26 -14.63 11.71
CA ALA A 104 20.30 -13.78 11.15
C ALA A 104 20.71 -12.68 12.15
N LEU A 105 19.74 -12.10 12.87
CA LEU A 105 20.02 -11.15 13.95
C LEU A 105 20.84 -11.79 15.07
N ASP A 106 20.41 -12.96 15.56
CA ASP A 106 21.05 -13.66 16.67
C ASP A 106 22.51 -14.02 16.33
N VAL A 107 22.74 -14.61 15.17
CA VAL A 107 24.06 -15.08 14.74
C VAL A 107 25.00 -13.91 14.45
N LEU A 108 24.53 -12.87 13.77
CA LEU A 108 25.37 -11.74 13.40
C LEU A 108 25.61 -10.74 14.55
N SER A 109 24.82 -10.81 15.62
CA SER A 109 24.99 -9.96 16.81
C SER A 109 25.98 -10.53 17.84
N ASP A 110 26.30 -11.83 17.77
CA ASP A 110 27.25 -12.50 18.66
C ASP A 110 28.57 -12.79 17.91
N PRO A 111 29.71 -12.20 18.33
CA PRO A 111 31.00 -12.41 17.67
C PRO A 111 31.45 -13.87 17.60
N LYS A 112 31.06 -14.70 18.58
CA LYS A 112 31.38 -16.13 18.61
C LYS A 112 30.54 -16.88 17.58
N LEU A 113 29.23 -16.64 17.54
CA LEU A 113 28.34 -17.26 16.55
C LEU A 113 28.68 -16.81 15.13
N GLN A 114 28.97 -15.53 14.94
CA GLN A 114 29.41 -14.99 13.65
C GLN A 114 30.66 -15.70 13.14
N LYS A 115 31.65 -15.93 14.01
CA LYS A 115 32.87 -16.67 13.66
C LYS A 115 32.60 -18.12 13.30
N GLU A 116 31.72 -18.80 14.05
CA GLU A 116 31.30 -20.17 13.73
C GLU A 116 30.56 -20.24 12.39
N TYR A 117 29.69 -19.28 12.10
CA TYR A 117 28.97 -19.18 10.84
C TYR A 117 29.90 -18.90 9.66
N ASP A 118 30.88 -18.01 9.83
CA ASP A 118 31.91 -17.74 8.82
C ASP A 118 32.73 -18.99 8.48
N GLU A 119 33.03 -19.82 9.49
CA GLU A 119 33.70 -21.10 9.31
C GLU A 119 32.81 -22.11 8.55
N LEU A 120 31.51 -22.15 8.87
CA LEU A 120 30.54 -22.95 8.13
C LEU A 120 30.49 -22.54 6.65
N LEU A 121 30.39 -21.25 6.33
CA LEU A 121 30.34 -20.77 4.93
C LEU A 121 31.59 -21.19 4.14
N PHE A 122 32.76 -21.14 4.76
CA PHE A 122 34.00 -21.63 4.15
C PHE A 122 33.97 -23.15 3.92
N VAL A 123 33.51 -23.92 4.90
CA VAL A 123 33.41 -25.39 4.79
C VAL A 123 32.39 -25.79 3.73
N PHE A 124 31.25 -25.10 3.66
CA PHE A 124 30.22 -25.27 2.64
C PHE A 124 30.81 -25.10 1.22
N GLU A 125 31.56 -24.02 0.97
CA GLU A 125 32.22 -23.82 -0.33
C GLU A 125 33.14 -25.00 -0.70
N GLN A 126 33.86 -25.57 0.26
CA GLN A 126 34.75 -26.72 0.01
C GLN A 126 33.98 -28.03 -0.22
N MET A 127 32.96 -28.31 0.60
CA MET A 127 32.15 -29.52 0.50
C MET A 127 31.38 -29.55 -0.82
N THR A 128 30.83 -28.42 -1.26
CA THR A 128 30.07 -28.33 -2.52
C THR A 128 30.88 -28.71 -3.77
N LYS A 129 32.20 -28.83 -3.68
CA LYS A 129 33.06 -29.33 -4.78
C LYS A 129 32.85 -30.81 -5.08
N CYS A 130 32.45 -31.64 -4.11
CA CYS A 130 32.17 -33.05 -4.37
C CYS A 130 30.69 -33.34 -4.64
N MET A 131 29.81 -32.32 -4.58
CA MET A 131 28.40 -32.51 -4.88
C MET A 131 28.16 -32.85 -6.36
N PRO A 132 27.15 -33.70 -6.65
CA PRO A 132 26.68 -33.92 -8.01
C PRO A 132 26.25 -32.62 -8.70
N PRO A 133 26.52 -32.45 -10.02
CA PRO A 133 26.15 -31.23 -10.74
C PRO A 133 24.65 -30.89 -10.68
N TRP A 134 23.77 -31.89 -10.65
CA TRP A 134 22.32 -31.67 -10.65
C TRP A 134 21.81 -31.10 -9.31
N GLU A 135 22.28 -31.63 -8.18
CA GLU A 135 21.96 -31.10 -6.84
C GLU A 135 22.46 -29.66 -6.70
N LYS A 136 23.71 -29.45 -7.12
CA LYS A 136 24.36 -28.15 -7.10
C LYS A 136 23.61 -27.11 -7.94
N ASN A 137 23.23 -27.46 -9.17
CA ASN A 137 22.51 -26.55 -10.06
C ASN A 137 21.11 -26.23 -9.53
N GLU A 138 20.42 -27.19 -8.92
CA GLU A 138 19.13 -26.96 -8.29
C GLU A 138 19.25 -25.99 -7.11
N MET A 139 20.25 -26.18 -6.26
CA MET A 139 20.54 -25.30 -5.14
C MET A 139 20.85 -23.86 -5.60
N ILE A 140 21.67 -23.69 -6.64
CA ILE A 140 21.97 -22.37 -7.26
C ILE A 140 20.70 -21.73 -7.83
N ARG A 141 19.83 -22.52 -8.48
CA ARG A 141 18.55 -22.04 -9.01
C ARG A 141 17.64 -21.55 -7.89
N ILE A 142 17.51 -22.29 -6.80
CA ILE A 142 16.68 -21.90 -5.65
C ILE A 142 17.23 -20.63 -5.00
N HIS A 143 18.54 -20.55 -4.80
CA HIS A 143 19.20 -19.37 -4.24
C HIS A 143 18.96 -18.12 -5.08
N SER A 144 19.11 -18.24 -6.40
CA SER A 144 18.84 -17.15 -7.33
C SER A 144 17.37 -16.69 -7.28
N LEU A 145 16.42 -17.62 -7.15
CA LEU A 145 15.00 -17.29 -7.00
C LEU A 145 14.72 -16.51 -5.71
N ARG A 146 15.34 -16.89 -4.59
CA ARG A 146 15.17 -16.19 -3.31
C ARG A 146 15.77 -14.79 -3.33
N ILE A 147 16.96 -14.61 -3.91
CA ILE A 147 17.56 -13.28 -4.08
C ILE A 147 16.69 -12.40 -4.99
N ASN A 148 16.22 -12.93 -6.12
CA ASN A 148 15.39 -12.17 -7.04
C ASN A 148 14.05 -11.77 -6.43
N ALA A 149 13.46 -12.61 -5.58
CA ALA A 149 12.28 -12.24 -4.80
C ALA A 149 12.60 -11.06 -3.87
N GLU A 150 13.70 -11.11 -3.10
CA GLU A 150 14.06 -10.02 -2.20
C GLU A 150 14.37 -8.71 -2.94
N LYS A 151 15.01 -8.76 -4.12
CA LYS A 151 15.23 -7.60 -4.98
C LYS A 151 13.91 -6.90 -5.33
N GLU A 152 12.86 -7.67 -5.64
CA GLU A 152 11.53 -7.11 -5.91
C GLU A 152 10.92 -6.49 -4.64
N PHE A 153 11.05 -7.12 -3.46
CA PHE A 153 10.57 -6.53 -2.20
C PHE A 153 11.29 -5.22 -1.86
N VAL A 154 12.60 -5.15 -2.04
CA VAL A 154 13.36 -3.92 -1.79
C VAL A 154 13.00 -2.82 -2.78
N ARG A 155 12.77 -3.15 -4.05
CA ARG A 155 12.26 -2.19 -5.05
C ARG A 155 10.85 -1.71 -4.73
N MET A 156 9.99 -2.57 -4.18
CA MET A 156 8.62 -2.23 -3.80
C MET A 156 8.54 -1.34 -2.55
N ARG A 157 9.48 -1.48 -1.61
CA ARG A 157 9.49 -0.75 -0.33
C ARG A 157 9.29 0.78 -0.46
N PRO A 158 10.04 1.52 -1.30
CA PRO A 158 9.82 2.96 -1.46
C PRO A 158 8.54 3.32 -2.23
N LEU A 159 8.00 2.38 -3.03
CA LEU A 159 6.78 2.60 -3.82
C LEU A 159 5.52 2.35 -2.98
N LEU A 160 5.61 1.51 -1.96
CA LEU A 160 4.47 1.14 -1.12
C LEU A 160 3.77 2.36 -0.50
N PRO A 161 4.47 3.34 0.14
CA PRO A 161 3.79 4.54 0.66
C PRO A 161 3.19 5.43 -0.42
N ARG A 162 3.77 5.47 -1.61
CA ARG A 162 3.32 6.32 -2.73
C ARG A 162 2.05 5.77 -3.39
N TYR A 163 1.95 4.45 -3.51
CA TYR A 163 0.83 3.77 -4.17
C TYR A 163 -0.15 3.12 -3.20
N ARG A 164 0.02 3.30 -1.88
CA ARG A 164 -0.76 2.60 -0.85
C ARG A 164 -2.27 2.63 -1.09
N THR A 165 -2.85 3.84 -1.16
CA THR A 165 -4.30 4.01 -1.34
C THR A 165 -4.78 3.39 -2.64
N TYR A 166 -3.99 3.53 -3.70
CA TYR A 166 -4.28 2.93 -4.99
C TYR A 166 -4.26 1.40 -4.91
N ILE A 167 -3.28 0.81 -4.24
CA ILE A 167 -3.17 -0.63 -4.00
C ILE A 167 -4.39 -1.13 -3.22
N ASP A 168 -4.80 -0.41 -2.17
CA ASP A 168 -5.97 -0.78 -1.38
C ASP A 168 -7.25 -0.77 -2.24
N PHE A 169 -7.43 0.26 -3.07
CA PHE A 169 -8.57 0.35 -3.98
C PHE A 169 -8.53 -0.76 -5.03
N TYR A 170 -7.34 -1.04 -5.57
CA TYR A 170 -7.11 -2.08 -6.56
C TYR A 170 -7.47 -3.48 -6.05
N ILE A 171 -7.01 -3.85 -4.84
CA ILE A 171 -7.37 -5.13 -4.18
C ILE A 171 -8.89 -5.20 -3.92
N ASN A 172 -9.54 -4.05 -3.74
CA ASN A 172 -10.99 -3.93 -3.57
C ASN A 172 -11.77 -3.77 -4.89
N GLY A 173 -11.19 -4.24 -6.00
CA GLY A 173 -11.90 -4.37 -7.27
C GLY A 173 -11.83 -3.16 -8.18
N MET A 174 -11.08 -2.12 -7.82
CA MET A 174 -10.90 -0.97 -8.70
C MET A 174 -10.23 -1.42 -10.01
N PRO A 175 -10.74 -0.99 -11.19
CA PRO A 175 -10.06 -1.20 -12.45
C PRO A 175 -8.68 -0.55 -12.43
N ASP A 176 -7.72 -1.15 -13.12
CA ASP A 176 -6.39 -0.56 -13.23
C ASP A 176 -6.36 0.63 -14.23
N LEU A 177 -5.29 1.42 -14.26
CA LEU A 177 -5.22 2.63 -15.11
C LEU A 177 -5.36 2.34 -16.61
N TYR A 178 -4.92 1.16 -17.07
CA TYR A 178 -5.11 0.76 -18.46
C TYR A 178 -6.57 0.42 -18.73
N GLU A 179 -7.21 -0.35 -17.83
CA GLU A 179 -8.64 -0.65 -17.90
C GLU A 179 -9.51 0.63 -17.90
N ILE A 180 -9.17 1.62 -17.05
CA ILE A 180 -9.89 2.90 -16.97
C ILE A 180 -9.72 3.71 -18.26
N ALA A 181 -8.52 3.72 -18.83
CA ALA A 181 -8.22 4.45 -20.05
C ALA A 181 -8.73 3.73 -21.32
N GLY A 182 -9.16 2.46 -21.21
CA GLY A 182 -9.50 1.64 -22.36
C GLY A 182 -8.28 1.30 -23.23
N LEU A 183 -7.13 1.06 -22.59
CA LEU A 183 -5.84 0.84 -23.22
C LEU A 183 -5.32 -0.58 -22.93
N ASP A 184 -4.43 -1.06 -23.79
CA ASP A 184 -3.66 -2.27 -23.53
C ASP A 184 -2.39 -1.92 -22.74
N ASN A 185 -1.87 -2.87 -21.96
CA ASN A 185 -0.65 -2.69 -21.17
C ASN A 185 0.60 -2.39 -22.03
N ASN A 186 0.57 -2.71 -23.32
CA ASN A 186 1.63 -2.46 -24.30
C ASN A 186 1.38 -1.20 -25.15
N SER A 187 0.32 -0.43 -24.88
CA SER A 187 0.01 0.78 -25.65
C SER A 187 1.17 1.78 -25.64
N SER A 188 1.41 2.40 -26.79
CA SER A 188 2.41 3.43 -27.00
C SER A 188 2.04 4.75 -26.32
N ILE A 189 3.02 5.63 -26.12
CA ILE A 189 2.79 6.98 -25.54
C ILE A 189 1.79 7.78 -26.38
N GLN A 190 1.82 7.62 -27.72
CA GLN A 190 0.88 8.31 -28.60
C GLN A 190 -0.55 7.80 -28.43
N GLU A 191 -0.72 6.50 -28.22
CA GLU A 191 -2.04 5.90 -27.93
C GLU A 191 -2.56 6.32 -26.56
N ILE A 192 -1.68 6.42 -25.54
CA ILE A 192 -2.03 6.90 -24.20
C ILE A 192 -2.50 8.37 -24.24
N LYS A 193 -1.85 9.22 -25.05
CA LYS A 193 -2.21 10.63 -25.17
C LYS A 193 -3.63 10.83 -25.74
N LYS A 194 -4.02 10.06 -26.76
CA LYS A 194 -5.32 10.25 -27.45
C LYS A 194 -6.54 10.34 -26.52
N PRO A 195 -6.78 9.40 -25.59
CA PRO A 195 -7.91 9.48 -24.66
C PRO A 195 -7.66 10.43 -23.48
N CYS A 196 -6.40 10.75 -23.16
CA CYS A 196 -6.06 11.41 -21.90
C CYS A 196 -5.78 12.92 -21.98
N ASP A 197 -5.38 13.43 -23.14
CA ASP A 197 -4.88 14.82 -23.30
C ASP A 197 -5.98 15.89 -23.12
N SER A 198 -7.23 15.54 -23.43
CA SER A 198 -8.42 16.41 -23.28
C SER A 198 -9.42 15.88 -22.26
N GLY A 199 -9.03 14.85 -21.49
CA GLY A 199 -9.91 14.18 -20.54
C GLY A 199 -10.14 14.97 -19.26
N SER A 200 -10.93 14.37 -18.35
CA SER A 200 -11.11 14.89 -17.00
C SER A 200 -9.79 14.89 -16.21
N ASP A 201 -9.80 15.45 -15.00
CA ASP A 201 -8.59 15.51 -14.17
C ASP A 201 -8.04 14.10 -13.84
N LEU A 202 -8.89 13.07 -13.79
CA LEU A 202 -8.43 11.69 -13.70
C LEU A 202 -7.59 11.28 -14.92
N TYR A 203 -8.06 11.56 -16.13
CA TYR A 203 -7.36 11.20 -17.36
C TYR A 203 -6.04 11.96 -17.52
N LYS A 204 -6.00 13.24 -17.13
CA LYS A 204 -4.75 14.00 -17.05
C LYS A 204 -3.77 13.32 -16.07
N LYS A 205 -4.27 12.87 -14.91
CA LYS A 205 -3.45 12.14 -13.93
C LYS A 205 -2.95 10.80 -14.47
N ILE A 206 -3.78 10.07 -15.22
CA ILE A 206 -3.39 8.85 -15.92
C ILE A 206 -2.28 9.14 -16.93
N LEU A 207 -2.39 10.25 -17.69
CA LEU A 207 -1.36 10.66 -18.64
C LEU A 207 -0.04 11.01 -17.95
N GLU A 208 -0.08 11.68 -16.80
CA GLU A 208 1.13 11.95 -16.00
C GLU A 208 1.85 10.66 -15.60
N ILE A 209 1.11 9.61 -15.23
CA ILE A 209 1.67 8.33 -14.78
C ILE A 209 2.10 7.47 -15.97
N LEU A 210 1.19 7.16 -16.91
CA LEU A 210 1.43 6.23 -18.02
C LEU A 210 2.19 6.87 -19.18
N GLY A 211 2.08 8.19 -19.37
CA GLY A 211 2.78 8.92 -20.43
C GLY A 211 4.25 9.21 -20.11
N ASN A 212 4.66 9.08 -18.86
CA ASN A 212 6.05 9.20 -18.41
C ASN A 212 6.68 7.80 -18.26
N THR A 213 7.80 7.54 -18.92
CA THR A 213 8.44 6.21 -18.91
C THR A 213 8.77 5.71 -17.51
N THR A 214 9.39 6.56 -16.67
CA THR A 214 9.80 6.18 -15.31
C THR A 214 8.59 5.88 -14.43
N SER A 215 7.57 6.76 -14.44
CA SER A 215 6.36 6.57 -13.63
C SER A 215 5.54 5.36 -14.10
N ARG A 216 5.49 5.11 -15.41
CA ARG A 216 4.87 3.92 -15.99
C ARG A 216 5.58 2.65 -15.53
N GLU A 217 6.91 2.62 -15.58
CA GLU A 217 7.68 1.45 -15.13
C GLU A 217 7.48 1.15 -13.63
N GLU A 218 7.41 2.18 -12.79
CA GLU A 218 7.07 2.04 -11.38
C GLU A 218 5.66 1.48 -11.19
N TYR A 219 4.68 2.04 -11.89
CA TYR A 219 3.29 1.59 -11.86
C TYR A 219 3.18 0.12 -12.30
N ASP A 220 3.73 -0.23 -13.47
CA ASP A 220 3.73 -1.59 -14.00
C ASP A 220 4.43 -2.57 -13.04
N PHE A 221 5.51 -2.12 -12.41
CA PHE A 221 6.18 -2.90 -11.38
C PHE A 221 5.28 -3.16 -10.17
N VAL A 222 4.62 -2.13 -9.61
CA VAL A 222 3.68 -2.28 -8.50
C VAL A 222 2.57 -3.27 -8.85
N MET A 223 1.95 -3.12 -10.02
CA MET A 223 0.86 -4.00 -10.45
C MET A 223 1.32 -5.46 -10.58
N ARG A 224 2.48 -5.70 -11.20
CA ARG A 224 3.06 -7.05 -11.30
C ARG A 224 3.45 -7.62 -9.94
N PHE A 225 4.01 -6.80 -9.05
CA PHE A 225 4.36 -7.20 -7.69
C PHE A 225 3.13 -7.69 -6.93
N MET A 226 2.03 -6.94 -7.00
CA MET A 226 0.77 -7.31 -6.36
C MET A 226 0.21 -8.63 -6.89
N LEU A 227 0.29 -8.88 -8.19
CA LEU A 227 -0.17 -10.14 -8.78
C LEU A 227 0.72 -11.34 -8.41
N LYS A 228 2.02 -11.12 -8.25
CA LYS A 228 3.01 -12.16 -7.99
C LYS A 228 3.10 -12.56 -6.52
N PHE A 229 3.09 -11.58 -5.62
CA PHE A 229 3.30 -11.78 -4.18
C PHE A 229 2.08 -11.45 -3.32
N GLY A 230 1.04 -10.87 -3.90
CA GLY A 230 -0.21 -10.62 -3.18
C GLY A 230 -0.93 -11.93 -2.81
N ASP A 231 -1.85 -11.82 -1.85
CA ASP A 231 -2.70 -12.94 -1.44
C ASP A 231 -3.58 -13.37 -2.63
N LYS A 232 -3.38 -14.62 -3.09
CA LYS A 232 -4.16 -15.20 -4.20
C LYS A 232 -5.65 -15.14 -3.94
N SER A 233 -6.08 -15.35 -2.70
CA SER A 233 -7.50 -15.29 -2.34
C SER A 233 -8.07 -13.87 -2.48
N GLU A 234 -7.27 -12.85 -2.18
CA GLU A 234 -7.68 -11.44 -2.37
C GLU A 234 -7.68 -11.05 -3.86
N ILE A 235 -6.73 -11.55 -4.64
CA ILE A 235 -6.73 -11.37 -6.11
C ILE A 235 -7.95 -12.02 -6.74
N GLU A 236 -8.34 -13.22 -6.30
CA GLU A 236 -9.57 -13.88 -6.77
C GLU A 236 -10.83 -13.10 -6.37
N LYS A 237 -10.90 -12.61 -5.13
CA LYS A 237 -12.01 -11.77 -4.65
C LYS A 237 -12.11 -10.45 -5.41
N ARG A 238 -10.99 -9.87 -5.86
CA ARG A 238 -10.96 -8.62 -6.65
C ARG A 238 -11.97 -8.65 -7.81
N MET A 239 -12.02 -9.75 -8.55
CA MET A 239 -12.90 -9.88 -9.72
C MET A 239 -14.38 -9.79 -9.34
N ASN A 240 -14.76 -10.32 -8.18
CA ASN A 240 -16.12 -10.20 -7.66
C ASN A 240 -16.41 -8.77 -7.16
N ARG A 241 -15.42 -8.12 -6.54
CA ARG A 241 -15.53 -6.75 -6.03
C ARG A 241 -15.60 -5.68 -7.14
N LYS A 242 -15.16 -5.99 -8.37
CA LYS A 242 -15.21 -5.07 -9.53
C LYS A 242 -16.60 -4.49 -9.79
N LYS A 243 -17.66 -5.28 -9.59
CA LYS A 243 -19.06 -4.84 -9.73
C LYS A 243 -19.44 -3.67 -8.81
N ARG A 244 -18.76 -3.50 -7.66
CA ARG A 244 -19.01 -2.39 -6.72
C ARG A 244 -18.68 -1.04 -7.35
N TRP A 245 -17.70 -1.02 -8.25
CA TRP A 245 -17.24 0.16 -8.97
C TRP A 245 -18.11 0.50 -10.18
N GLU A 246 -18.64 -0.52 -10.87
CA GLU A 246 -19.57 -0.35 -12.01
C GLU A 246 -20.88 0.35 -11.61
N GLY A 247 -21.29 0.21 -10.35
CA GLY A 247 -22.49 0.85 -9.81
C GLY A 247 -22.30 2.28 -9.32
N LEU A 248 -21.14 2.90 -9.53
CA LEU A 248 -20.92 4.32 -9.25
C LEU A 248 -21.24 5.14 -10.51
N ASP A 249 -21.81 6.32 -10.33
CA ASP A 249 -21.91 7.25 -11.45
C ASP A 249 -20.50 7.71 -11.88
N LYS A 250 -20.37 8.10 -13.16
CA LYS A 250 -19.08 8.41 -13.77
C LYS A 250 -18.30 9.48 -12.98
N ASN A 251 -18.96 10.53 -12.49
CA ASN A 251 -18.30 11.61 -11.77
C ASN A 251 -17.77 11.13 -10.41
N LEU A 252 -18.59 10.41 -9.65
CA LEU A 252 -18.17 9.84 -8.38
C LEU A 252 -17.05 8.80 -8.54
N PHE A 253 -17.14 7.96 -9.57
CA PHE A 253 -16.07 7.03 -9.94
C PHE A 253 -14.76 7.79 -10.16
N GLU A 254 -14.75 8.78 -11.06
CA GLU A 254 -13.54 9.51 -11.42
C GLU A 254 -12.92 10.23 -10.21
N LYS A 255 -13.74 10.91 -9.41
CA LYS A 255 -13.29 11.56 -8.16
C LYS A 255 -12.66 10.56 -7.18
N THR A 256 -13.29 9.39 -7.02
CA THR A 256 -12.83 8.37 -6.07
C THR A 256 -11.51 7.77 -6.53
N VAL A 257 -11.36 7.45 -7.82
CA VAL A 257 -10.07 6.96 -8.36
C VAL A 257 -8.99 8.03 -8.23
N LEU A 258 -9.29 9.27 -8.60
CA LEU A 258 -8.33 10.37 -8.49
C LEU A 258 -7.85 10.56 -7.04
N PHE A 259 -8.77 10.43 -6.07
CA PHE A 259 -8.45 10.39 -4.66
C PHE A 259 -7.50 9.23 -4.31
N GLY A 260 -7.73 8.03 -4.85
CA GLY A 260 -6.84 6.88 -4.69
C GLY A 260 -5.42 7.10 -5.24
N LEU A 261 -5.27 8.01 -6.20
CA LEU A 261 -3.99 8.37 -6.83
C LEU A 261 -3.27 9.54 -6.16
N CYS A 262 -3.86 10.19 -5.15
CA CYS A 262 -3.19 11.21 -4.36
C CYS A 262 -1.98 10.63 -3.61
N ASN A 263 -0.94 11.45 -3.45
CA ASN A 263 0.19 11.07 -2.61
C ASN A 263 -0.23 10.99 -1.13
N SER A 264 0.61 10.35 -0.31
CA SER A 264 0.31 10.13 1.11
C SER A 264 0.09 11.43 1.90
N GLU A 265 0.76 12.53 1.57
CA GLU A 265 0.61 13.81 2.29
C GLU A 265 -0.73 14.50 1.99
N GLU A 266 -1.12 14.57 0.71
CA GLU A 266 -2.41 15.10 0.27
C GLU A 266 -3.57 14.29 0.85
N MET A 267 -3.40 12.97 0.86
CA MET A 267 -4.33 12.03 1.45
C MET A 267 -4.54 12.31 2.94
N GLU A 268 -3.46 12.46 3.71
CA GLU A 268 -3.56 12.75 5.15
C GLU A 268 -4.16 14.14 5.43
N LYS A 269 -3.85 15.15 4.62
CA LYS A 269 -4.48 16.48 4.72
C LYS A 269 -6.00 16.41 4.47
N PHE A 270 -6.41 15.68 3.44
CA PHE A 270 -7.82 15.47 3.11
C PHE A 270 -8.55 14.78 4.26
N LYS A 271 -8.03 13.63 4.72
CA LYS A 271 -8.61 12.86 5.83
C LYS A 271 -8.75 13.71 7.08
N LYS A 272 -7.70 14.45 7.44
CA LYS A 272 -7.66 15.31 8.62
C LYS A 272 -8.69 16.44 8.55
N ARG A 273 -8.77 17.16 7.41
CA ARG A 273 -9.74 18.25 7.23
C ARG A 273 -11.17 17.75 7.35
N LEU A 274 -11.51 16.65 6.67
CA LEU A 274 -12.85 16.08 6.76
C LEU A 274 -13.20 15.68 8.19
N TYR A 275 -12.29 15.01 8.89
CA TYR A 275 -12.49 14.60 10.27
C TYR A 275 -12.72 15.80 11.20
N GLU A 276 -11.92 16.86 11.10
CA GLU A 276 -12.03 18.05 11.94
C GLU A 276 -13.36 18.80 11.75
N ILE A 277 -13.82 18.96 10.51
CA ILE A 277 -15.10 19.62 10.22
C ILE A 277 -16.26 18.77 10.76
N LEU A 278 -16.28 17.47 10.46
CA LEU A 278 -17.36 16.57 10.88
C LEU A 278 -17.43 16.39 12.40
N LYS A 279 -16.28 16.36 13.07
CA LYS A 279 -16.23 16.29 14.54
C LYS A 279 -16.83 17.53 15.20
N SER A 280 -16.61 18.71 14.61
CA SER A 280 -17.03 19.99 15.18
C SER A 280 -18.48 20.38 14.80
N ASN A 281 -19.03 19.81 13.73
CA ASN A 281 -20.31 20.20 13.15
C ASN A 281 -21.18 18.98 12.80
N GLN A 282 -21.47 18.16 13.81
CA GLN A 282 -22.16 16.89 13.62
C GLN A 282 -23.60 17.05 13.09
N ASP A 283 -24.26 18.15 13.48
CA ASP A 283 -25.62 18.51 13.07
C ASP A 283 -25.73 18.93 11.59
N TRP A 284 -24.60 19.16 10.91
CA TRP A 284 -24.57 19.51 9.49
C TRP A 284 -24.81 18.32 8.57
N LEU A 285 -24.53 17.08 9.03
CA LEU A 285 -24.64 15.86 8.23
C LEU A 285 -26.03 15.67 7.61
N GLN A 286 -27.10 16.02 8.33
CA GLN A 286 -28.50 15.94 7.83
C GLN A 286 -28.79 16.93 6.70
N TYR A 287 -27.92 17.95 6.53
CA TYR A 287 -28.02 18.97 5.50
C TYR A 287 -27.00 18.75 4.37
N LEU A 288 -26.33 17.61 4.32
CA LEU A 288 -25.43 17.25 3.21
C LEU A 288 -26.11 16.32 2.20
N PRO A 289 -25.68 16.33 0.93
CA PRO A 289 -26.11 15.32 -0.05
C PRO A 289 -25.89 13.89 0.47
N PRO A 290 -26.81 12.94 0.18
CA PRO A 290 -27.91 13.02 -0.81
C PRO A 290 -29.24 13.58 -0.25
N ASN A 291 -29.26 14.17 0.95
CA ASN A 291 -30.49 14.75 1.50
C ASN A 291 -30.99 15.89 0.59
N LYS A 292 -32.30 15.94 0.34
CA LYS A 292 -32.93 17.01 -0.47
C LYS A 292 -32.80 18.38 0.21
N GLU A 293 -32.75 18.37 1.53
CA GLU A 293 -32.77 19.58 2.33
C GLU A 293 -31.36 19.94 2.79
N THR A 294 -30.76 20.91 2.12
CA THR A 294 -29.47 21.52 2.43
C THR A 294 -29.66 22.87 3.14
N PHE A 295 -28.60 23.45 3.71
CA PHE A 295 -28.67 24.81 4.26
C PHE A 295 -29.07 25.85 3.20
N PHE A 296 -28.62 25.66 1.95
CA PHE A 296 -29.00 26.52 0.83
C PHE A 296 -30.50 26.42 0.54
N SER A 297 -31.03 25.21 0.40
CA SER A 297 -32.47 25.00 0.18
C SER A 297 -33.33 25.47 1.37
N THR A 298 -32.81 25.35 2.59
CA THR A 298 -33.49 25.83 3.81
C THR A 298 -33.71 27.34 3.79
N LEU A 299 -32.80 28.10 3.18
CA LEU A 299 -32.95 29.54 2.97
C LEU A 299 -33.57 29.91 1.61
N GLY A 300 -33.94 28.93 0.79
CA GLY A 300 -34.43 29.15 -0.57
C GLY A 300 -33.39 29.85 -1.47
N ILE A 301 -32.11 29.55 -1.27
CA ILE A 301 -30.98 30.09 -2.02
C ILE A 301 -30.49 29.02 -2.99
N ASP A 302 -30.32 29.37 -4.27
CA ASP A 302 -29.56 28.54 -5.19
C ASP A 302 -28.06 28.80 -4.97
N LYS A 303 -27.32 27.75 -4.64
CA LYS A 303 -25.86 27.80 -4.44
C LYS A 303 -25.14 28.40 -5.64
N ASN A 304 -25.60 28.13 -6.86
CA ASN A 304 -24.95 28.59 -8.09
C ASN A 304 -25.28 30.05 -8.43
N SER A 305 -26.22 30.67 -7.70
CA SER A 305 -26.63 32.06 -7.89
C SER A 305 -25.90 33.05 -6.96
N LEU A 306 -24.95 32.56 -6.16
CA LEU A 306 -24.20 33.41 -5.24
C LEU A 306 -23.16 34.26 -5.98
N PRO A 307 -23.00 35.54 -5.60
CA PRO A 307 -21.94 36.39 -6.12
C PRO A 307 -20.57 35.97 -5.58
N ASP A 308 -19.50 36.41 -6.23
CA ASP A 308 -18.13 36.09 -5.78
C ASP A 308 -17.71 36.94 -4.56
N ASP A 309 -18.27 38.14 -4.41
CA ASP A 309 -17.92 39.05 -3.31
C ASP A 309 -18.50 38.59 -1.97
N LYS A 310 -17.65 38.52 -0.95
CA LYS A 310 -18.01 38.04 0.39
C LYS A 310 -19.11 38.89 1.04
N LYS A 311 -19.07 40.22 0.88
CA LYS A 311 -20.06 41.13 1.49
C LYS A 311 -21.39 41.04 0.77
N GLU A 312 -21.38 40.84 -0.55
CA GLU A 312 -22.59 40.63 -1.34
C GLU A 312 -23.27 39.29 -0.99
N ILE A 313 -22.50 38.20 -0.85
CA ILE A 313 -23.04 36.91 -0.38
C ILE A 313 -23.74 37.10 0.97
N GLU A 314 -23.10 37.79 1.93
CA GLU A 314 -23.70 38.07 3.23
C GLU A 314 -25.01 38.87 3.11
N LYS A 315 -25.06 39.85 2.21
CA LYS A 315 -26.25 40.67 1.99
C LYS A 315 -27.40 39.81 1.46
N VAL A 316 -27.16 38.99 0.44
CA VAL A 316 -28.16 38.07 -0.13
C VAL A 316 -28.70 37.12 0.95
N ILE A 317 -27.81 36.52 1.75
CA ILE A 317 -28.19 35.61 2.83
C ILE A 317 -29.02 36.33 3.91
N ARG A 318 -28.63 37.55 4.29
CA ARG A 318 -29.37 38.37 5.27
C ARG A 318 -30.75 38.75 4.77
N GLU A 319 -30.89 39.12 3.51
CA GLU A 319 -32.17 39.49 2.90
C GLU A 319 -33.13 38.29 2.88
N LYS A 320 -32.66 37.12 2.45
CA LYS A 320 -33.44 35.88 2.46
C LYS A 320 -33.83 35.45 3.87
N TYR A 321 -32.93 35.56 4.84
CA TYR A 321 -33.24 35.22 6.23
C TYR A 321 -34.32 36.13 6.85
N ARG A 322 -34.35 37.43 6.52
CA ARG A 322 -35.34 38.37 7.07
C ARG A 322 -36.78 37.98 6.75
N THR A 323 -37.00 37.47 5.54
CA THR A 323 -38.34 37.11 5.02
C THR A 323 -38.86 35.77 5.55
N LEU A 324 -38.00 34.96 6.16
CA LEU A 324 -38.37 33.62 6.63
C LEU A 324 -38.78 33.61 8.10
N GLU A 325 -39.59 32.62 8.50
CA GLU A 325 -39.94 32.38 9.90
C GLU A 325 -38.72 31.84 10.67
N LYS A 326 -38.51 32.31 11.91
CA LYS A 326 -37.26 32.13 12.64
C LYS A 326 -37.30 30.82 13.43
N THR A 327 -37.16 29.71 12.71
CA THR A 327 -37.08 28.38 13.30
C THR A 327 -35.62 28.02 13.65
N PRO A 328 -35.37 27.07 14.58
CA PRO A 328 -34.00 26.63 14.90
C PRO A 328 -33.19 26.21 13.67
N LYS A 329 -33.87 25.57 12.71
CA LYS A 329 -33.32 25.13 11.43
C LYS A 329 -32.90 26.29 10.52
N ILE A 330 -33.77 27.29 10.36
CA ILE A 330 -33.50 28.48 9.54
C ILE A 330 -32.39 29.33 10.17
N ASN A 331 -32.36 29.42 11.50
CA ASN A 331 -31.31 30.11 12.24
C ASN A 331 -29.95 29.44 12.07
N LEU A 332 -29.89 28.09 12.13
CA LEU A 332 -28.68 27.32 11.89
C LEU A 332 -28.17 27.51 10.44
N ALA A 333 -29.06 27.37 9.45
CA ALA A 333 -28.69 27.59 8.05
C ALA A 333 -28.15 29.01 7.81
N TYR A 334 -28.79 30.02 8.41
CA TYR A 334 -28.32 31.40 8.37
C TYR A 334 -26.96 31.60 9.03
N SER A 335 -26.73 31.06 10.23
CA SER A 335 -25.46 31.23 10.94
C SER A 335 -24.29 30.61 10.19
N VAL A 336 -24.50 29.40 9.64
CA VAL A 336 -23.48 28.68 8.87
C VAL A 336 -23.17 29.40 7.56
N LEU A 337 -24.19 29.75 6.78
CA LEU A 337 -23.97 30.31 5.44
C LEU A 337 -23.47 31.75 5.47
N LYS A 338 -23.89 32.56 6.46
CA LYS A 338 -23.42 33.94 6.58
C LYS A 338 -21.93 34.01 6.92
N ASN A 339 -21.43 33.13 7.79
CA ASN A 339 -20.03 33.11 8.17
C ASN A 339 -19.17 32.53 7.04
N ALA A 340 -18.20 33.30 6.54
CA ALA A 340 -17.36 32.88 5.41
C ALA A 340 -16.57 31.58 5.68
N SER A 341 -16.04 31.41 6.90
CA SER A 341 -15.25 30.22 7.26
C SER A 341 -16.15 28.98 7.36
N GLN A 342 -17.29 29.08 8.03
CA GLN A 342 -18.22 27.96 8.17
C GLN A 342 -18.86 27.59 6.83
N ARG A 343 -19.17 28.59 5.99
CA ARG A 343 -19.64 28.37 4.63
C ARG A 343 -18.62 27.62 3.78
N GLU A 344 -17.33 27.97 3.88
CA GLU A 344 -16.27 27.25 3.18
C GLU A 344 -16.18 25.78 3.61
N ASP A 345 -16.21 25.52 4.91
CA ASP A 345 -16.17 24.15 5.45
C ASP A 345 -17.40 23.33 5.05
N TYR A 346 -18.59 23.93 5.07
CA TYR A 346 -19.82 23.28 4.62
C TYR A 346 -19.77 22.97 3.12
N LEU A 347 -19.28 23.91 2.29
CA LEU A 347 -19.09 23.69 0.86
C LEU A 347 -18.08 22.58 0.58
N TYR A 348 -16.99 22.54 1.36
CA TYR A 348 -15.99 21.49 1.28
C TYR A 348 -16.58 20.12 1.59
N LEU A 349 -17.42 20.00 2.64
CA LEU A 349 -18.14 18.77 2.92
C LEU A 349 -19.09 18.37 1.80
N MET A 350 -19.89 19.30 1.27
CA MET A 350 -20.81 19.02 0.15
C MET A 350 -20.09 18.48 -1.10
N GLN A 351 -18.84 18.85 -1.31
CA GLN A 351 -18.05 18.44 -2.48
C GLN A 351 -17.40 17.06 -2.35
N ASN A 352 -17.17 16.59 -1.11
CA ASN A 352 -16.30 15.46 -0.81
C ASN A 352 -16.97 14.34 0.03
N VAL A 353 -18.18 14.57 0.56
CA VAL A 353 -18.93 13.57 1.36
C VAL A 353 -19.36 12.36 0.53
N ASP A 354 -19.52 12.54 -0.78
CA ASP A 354 -19.81 11.48 -1.75
C ASP A 354 -18.66 10.46 -1.84
N ILE A 355 -17.40 10.93 -1.82
CA ILE A 355 -16.21 10.07 -1.80
C ILE A 355 -16.20 9.18 -0.53
N LEU A 356 -16.59 9.73 0.63
CA LEU A 356 -16.71 8.94 1.86
C LEU A 356 -17.74 7.81 1.74
N ASN A 357 -18.91 8.13 1.19
CA ASN A 357 -19.97 7.15 0.96
C ASN A 357 -19.53 6.06 -0.04
N ALA A 358 -18.79 6.46 -1.09
CA ALA A 358 -18.24 5.52 -2.07
C ALA A 358 -17.24 4.55 -1.41
N ILE A 359 -16.28 5.08 -0.63
CA ILE A 359 -15.31 4.27 0.11
C ILE A 359 -16.04 3.31 1.06
N GLN A 360 -17.08 3.77 1.77
CA GLN A 360 -17.88 2.90 2.63
C GLN A 360 -18.49 1.71 1.86
N LYS A 361 -19.11 1.98 0.71
CA LYS A 361 -19.70 0.93 -0.14
C LYS A 361 -18.65 -0.03 -0.71
N ILE A 362 -17.49 0.48 -1.09
CA ILE A 362 -16.42 -0.33 -1.69
C ILE A 362 -15.83 -1.30 -0.67
N PHE A 363 -15.67 -0.87 0.58
CA PHE A 363 -14.88 -1.60 1.57
C PHE A 363 -15.66 -2.34 2.68
N LEU A 364 -16.96 -2.08 2.90
CA LEU A 364 -17.73 -2.74 3.98
C LEU A 364 -18.66 -3.89 3.56
N ASP A 365 -19.05 -4.01 2.29
CA ASP A 365 -20.03 -5.02 1.85
C ASP A 365 -19.38 -6.36 1.54
N ASP A 366 -18.84 -7.06 2.55
CA ASP A 366 -18.42 -8.45 2.39
C ASP A 366 -19.65 -9.38 2.25
N GLU A 367 -20.20 -9.47 1.03
CA GLU A 367 -21.10 -10.56 0.71
C GLU A 367 -20.36 -11.90 0.87
N PRO A 368 -20.95 -12.89 1.56
CA PRO A 368 -20.36 -14.20 1.68
C PRO A 368 -20.25 -14.82 0.29
N VAL A 369 -19.05 -15.32 -0.01
CA VAL A 369 -18.74 -16.09 -1.21
C VAL A 369 -19.73 -17.24 -1.35
N VAL A 370 -20.74 -17.09 -2.20
CA VAL A 370 -21.53 -18.24 -2.67
C VAL A 370 -20.62 -18.99 -3.64
N THR A 371 -19.90 -19.97 -3.11
CA THR A 371 -19.22 -20.96 -3.94
C THR A 371 -20.30 -21.78 -4.65
N PRO A 372 -20.23 -21.98 -5.97
CA PRO A 372 -21.10 -22.94 -6.63
C PRO A 372 -20.80 -24.33 -6.07
N GLU A 373 -21.73 -24.89 -5.31
CA GLU A 373 -21.69 -26.29 -4.88
C GLU A 373 -21.55 -27.19 -6.12
N LYS A 374 -20.41 -27.87 -6.25
CA LYS A 374 -20.36 -29.16 -6.95
C LYS A 374 -19.94 -30.24 -5.97
N ILE A 375 -20.97 -30.94 -5.51
CA ILE A 375 -20.94 -32.25 -4.88
C ILE A 375 -19.96 -33.18 -5.61
N ARG A 376 -18.95 -33.70 -4.90
CA ARG A 376 -18.59 -35.13 -4.95
C ARG A 376 -17.79 -35.54 -3.70
N LYS A 377 -18.39 -36.47 -2.95
CA LYS A 377 -17.90 -37.13 -1.73
C LYS A 377 -16.61 -37.94 -1.98
N GLY A 378 -15.66 -37.93 -1.04
CA GLY A 378 -14.60 -38.95 -1.00
C GLY A 378 -13.39 -38.70 -0.08
N LYS A 379 -13.55 -38.96 1.22
CA LYS A 379 -12.54 -39.42 2.23
C LYS A 379 -11.17 -38.70 2.41
N LYS A 380 -11.07 -38.03 3.57
CA LYS A 380 -9.94 -37.82 4.53
C LYS A 380 -8.50 -38.21 4.12
N LYS A 381 -7.57 -37.26 4.27
CA LYS A 381 -6.45 -37.35 5.24
C LYS A 381 -5.85 -35.97 5.59
N LYS A 382 -5.41 -35.88 6.84
CA LYS A 382 -4.90 -34.72 7.58
C LYS A 382 -3.56 -34.20 7.03
N SER A 383 -3.44 -32.89 6.91
CA SER A 383 -2.31 -32.13 7.49
C SER A 383 -2.81 -30.71 7.77
N SER A 384 -3.06 -30.43 9.04
CA SER A 384 -3.42 -29.10 9.51
C SER A 384 -2.17 -28.23 9.44
N LYS A 385 -1.99 -27.52 8.32
CA LYS A 385 -1.25 -26.25 8.33
C LYS A 385 -2.00 -25.35 9.30
N GLN A 386 -1.41 -25.15 10.46
CA GLN A 386 -1.85 -24.17 11.43
C GLN A 386 -1.40 -22.79 10.94
N THR A 387 -2.05 -22.29 9.88
CA THR A 387 -2.09 -20.86 9.57
C THR A 387 -3.10 -20.23 10.52
N MET A 388 -2.66 -19.98 11.76
CA MET A 388 -3.21 -18.88 12.56
C MET A 388 -2.56 -17.59 12.05
N SER A 389 -3.21 -16.44 11.94
CA SER A 389 -4.62 -16.04 12.02
C SER A 389 -4.58 -14.54 11.75
N TYR A 390 -5.38 -14.08 10.78
CA TYR A 390 -5.88 -12.72 10.58
C TYR A 390 -5.38 -11.59 11.50
N GLU A 391 -4.60 -10.67 10.94
CA GLU A 391 -4.87 -9.23 11.05
C GLU A 391 -4.67 -8.60 9.67
N GLN A 392 -5.77 -8.30 8.99
CA GLN A 392 -5.75 -7.43 7.81
C GLN A 392 -6.81 -6.33 8.00
N LYS A 393 -6.36 -5.17 8.46
CA LYS A 393 -6.94 -3.85 8.17
C LYS A 393 -5.77 -2.94 7.87
N THR A 394 -5.83 -2.16 6.80
CA THR A 394 -4.93 -1.02 6.53
C THR A 394 -5.23 -0.33 5.17
N LEU A 395 -6.43 0.25 5.02
CA LEU A 395 -6.62 1.58 4.39
C LEU A 395 -6.78 2.54 5.57
N ASP A 396 -5.66 2.78 6.24
CA ASP A 396 -5.48 2.70 7.70
C ASP A 396 -6.50 3.43 8.56
N ASP A 397 -7.24 2.76 9.42
CA ASP A 397 -7.70 1.37 9.38
C ASP A 397 -9.17 1.47 9.04
N LEU A 398 -9.38 1.32 7.74
CA LEU A 398 -10.62 1.56 7.01
C LEU A 398 -11.24 2.91 7.36
N PHE A 399 -10.48 3.95 6.99
CA PHE A 399 -10.79 5.37 7.20
C PHE A 399 -11.04 5.70 8.69
N MET A 400 -10.23 5.07 9.56
CA MET A 400 -10.49 4.78 10.98
C MET A 400 -11.97 4.58 11.30
N GLU A 401 -12.37 3.42 10.79
CA GLU A 401 -13.67 2.77 10.85
C GLU A 401 -14.80 3.70 10.42
N ILE A 402 -14.59 4.26 9.22
CA ILE A 402 -15.43 5.23 8.50
C ILE A 402 -15.90 6.31 9.46
N VAL A 403 -14.89 7.04 9.97
CA VAL A 403 -14.95 8.02 11.05
C VAL A 403 -15.91 7.55 12.15
N GLY A 404 -15.59 6.35 12.63
CA GLY A 404 -16.25 5.67 13.73
C GLY A 404 -17.74 5.52 13.52
N ASN A 405 -18.13 4.99 12.35
CA ASN A 405 -19.49 4.64 11.93
C ASN A 405 -20.47 5.82 11.86
N ILE A 406 -20.00 6.92 11.26
CA ILE A 406 -20.66 8.24 11.26
C ILE A 406 -20.93 8.60 12.72
N LEU A 407 -19.86 8.53 13.51
CA LEU A 407 -19.89 8.61 14.97
C LEU A 407 -21.14 7.95 15.56
N LYS A 408 -21.21 6.65 15.26
CA LYS A 408 -22.11 5.63 15.80
C LYS A 408 -23.51 6.15 16.00
N LYS A 409 -24.21 6.47 14.91
CA LYS A 409 -25.66 6.71 14.91
C LYS A 409 -26.12 7.80 15.88
N MET A 410 -25.23 8.71 16.27
CA MET A 410 -25.35 9.68 17.36
C MET A 410 -26.76 10.17 17.66
N ASN A 411 -27.43 9.51 18.59
CA ASN A 411 -27.18 8.17 19.13
C ASN A 411 -28.50 7.71 19.72
N LYS A 412 -29.12 6.70 19.10
CA LYS A 412 -30.12 5.80 19.72
C LYS A 412 -31.30 6.45 20.44
N GLY A 413 -31.80 7.54 19.87
CA GLY A 413 -33.03 8.19 20.26
C GLY A 413 -32.86 9.24 21.35
N GLN A 414 -33.50 10.37 21.16
CA GLN A 414 -34.35 10.89 22.24
C GLN A 414 -35.44 9.84 22.56
N GLY A 415 -35.05 8.69 23.09
CA GLY A 415 -35.94 7.68 23.64
C GLY A 415 -36.55 8.26 24.91
N LYS A 416 -37.85 8.54 24.83
CA LYS A 416 -38.75 9.19 25.81
C LYS A 416 -38.67 10.71 25.85
N ARG A 417 -39.21 11.38 24.83
CA ARG A 417 -40.21 12.44 25.06
C ARG A 417 -41.05 12.68 23.82
#